data_AF-A0A9W6XDH9-F1
#
_entry.id   AF-A0A9W6XDH9-F1
#
_cell.length_a   1.000
_cell.length_b   1.000
_cell.length_c   1.000
_cell.angle_alpha   90.00
_cell.angle_beta   90.00
_cell.angle_gamma   90.00
#
_symmetry.space_group_name_H-M   'P 1'
#
loop_
_entity.id
_entity.type
_entity.pdbx_description
1 polymer ?
#
loop_
_entity_poly.entity_id
_entity_poly.type
_entity_poly.pdbx_seq_one_letter_code
_entity_poly.pdbx_strand_id
1 'polypeptide(L)'
;MCATLTKKFLDAMKEYQKAQQKYKADMKNKVKRQVQIVKPDASEAEIDAVMRSGDPGSIYKSAILQGGAAESITDVFLHCQDKYQDVLKLEQSVAELHQMFLDLALLVEQQGELLDQIDYQVRTAANYVEQGNQEVQKAIKYQKAHRKKMCCLLGIGVAILLAIVIIALVLKKAS
;
A
#
# COMPACT_ATOMS: atom_id res chain seq x y z
N MET A 1 2.83 4.44 -11.96
CA MET A 1 2.99 3.46 -10.87
C MET A 1 2.00 3.86 -9.78
N CYS A 2 1.10 2.98 -9.33
CA CYS A 2 -0.07 3.38 -8.55
C CYS A 2 0.29 4.03 -7.21
N ALA A 3 -0.12 5.29 -7.02
CA ALA A 3 -0.13 6.04 -5.76
C ALA A 3 -0.54 5.19 -4.53
N THR A 4 -1.58 4.35 -4.69
CA THR A 4 -2.07 3.43 -3.65
C THR A 4 -1.05 2.37 -3.26
N LEU A 5 -0.29 1.86 -4.22
CA LEU A 5 0.76 0.85 -3.97
C LEU A 5 1.92 1.48 -3.19
N THR A 6 2.35 2.68 -3.59
CA THR A 6 3.39 3.44 -2.89
C THR A 6 3.01 3.70 -1.44
N LYS A 7 1.77 4.13 -1.17
CA LYS A 7 1.28 4.36 0.20
C LYS A 7 1.28 3.08 1.04
N LYS A 8 0.73 1.98 0.52
CA LYS A 8 0.71 0.69 1.21
C LYS A 8 2.12 0.16 1.50
N PHE A 9 3.03 0.35 0.55
CA PHE A 9 4.43 -0.02 0.71
C PHE A 9 5.11 0.82 1.80
N LEU A 10 4.84 2.13 1.85
CA LEU A 10 5.35 3.05 2.87
C LEU A 10 4.86 2.66 4.28
N ASP A 11 3.59 2.29 4.41
CA ASP A 11 3.02 1.82 5.66
C ASP A 11 3.67 0.49 6.12
N ALA A 12 3.84 -0.47 5.21
CA ALA A 12 4.53 -1.74 5.51
C ALA A 12 6.00 -1.53 5.92
N MET A 13 6.70 -0.60 5.27
CA MET A 13 8.09 -0.29 5.61
C MET A 13 8.22 0.40 6.97
N LYS A 14 7.26 1.25 7.36
CA LYS A 14 7.22 1.83 8.71
C LYS A 14 7.01 0.76 9.78
N GLU A 15 6.12 -0.20 9.55
CA GLU A 15 5.94 -1.34 10.45
C GLU A 15 7.21 -2.18 10.56
N TYR A 16 7.88 -2.44 9.44
CA TYR A 16 9.14 -3.16 9.41
C TYR A 16 10.26 -2.43 10.18
N GLN A 17 10.41 -1.12 10.00
CA GLN A 17 11.36 -0.29 10.76
C GLN A 17 11.08 -0.38 12.27
N LYS A 18 9.82 -0.30 12.68
CA LYS A 18 9.42 -0.42 14.09
C LYS A 18 9.79 -1.80 14.65
N ALA A 19 9.58 -2.87 13.88
CA ALA A 19 9.98 -4.22 14.26
C ALA A 19 11.51 -4.35 14.39
N GLN A 20 12.28 -3.78 13.45
CA GLN A 20 13.74 -3.79 13.50
C GLN A 20 14.29 -2.99 14.70
N GLN A 21 13.74 -1.81 15.01
CA GLN A 21 14.12 -1.03 16.20
C GLN A 21 13.87 -1.81 17.49
N LYS A 22 12.71 -2.49 17.58
CA LYS A 22 12.39 -3.36 18.71
C LYS A 22 13.40 -4.50 18.83
N TYR A 23 13.71 -5.17 17.72
CA TYR A 23 14.70 -6.26 17.71
C TYR A 23 16.09 -5.79 18.14
N LYS A 24 16.54 -4.62 17.66
CA LYS A 24 17.81 -4.01 18.10
C LYS A 24 17.82 -3.74 19.61
N ALA A 25 16.75 -3.17 20.15
CA ALA A 25 16.63 -2.92 21.59
C ALA A 25 16.64 -4.23 22.40
N ASP A 26 15.88 -5.23 21.95
CA ASP A 26 15.83 -6.55 22.59
C ASP A 26 17.19 -7.24 22.57
N MET A 27 17.92 -7.15 21.47
CA MET A 27 19.26 -7.75 21.36
C MET A 27 20.29 -7.02 22.23
N LYS A 28 20.27 -5.69 22.25
CA LYS A 28 21.12 -4.89 23.14
C LYS A 28 20.88 -5.27 24.60
N ASN A 29 19.62 -5.45 25.00
CA ASN A 29 19.28 -5.87 26.36
C ASN A 29 19.75 -7.29 26.69
N LYS A 30 19.65 -8.24 25.74
CA LYS A 30 20.16 -9.60 25.90
C LYS A 30 21.67 -9.62 26.08
N VAL A 31 22.41 -8.92 25.21
CA VAL A 31 23.86 -8.78 25.27
C VAL A 31 24.30 -8.14 26.59
N LYS A 32 23.65 -7.04 26.99
CA LYS A 32 23.94 -6.35 28.26
C LYS A 32 23.83 -7.30 29.46
N ARG A 33 22.75 -8.08 29.53
CA ARG A 33 22.56 -9.07 30.61
C ARG A 33 23.68 -10.12 30.63
N GLN A 34 24.08 -10.63 29.46
CA GLN A 34 25.14 -11.63 29.37
C GLN A 34 26.51 -11.08 29.78
N VAL A 35 26.82 -9.82 29.43
CA VAL A 35 28.07 -9.19 29.88
C VAL A 35 28.03 -8.90 31.38
N GLN A 36 26.89 -8.46 31.91
CA GLN A 36 26.74 -8.17 33.35
C GLN A 36 26.87 -9.41 34.25
N ILE A 37 26.62 -10.61 33.73
CA ILE A 37 26.90 -11.87 34.46
C ILE A 37 28.40 -12.02 34.75
N VAL A 38 29.26 -11.56 33.84
CA VAL A 38 30.71 -11.78 33.93
C VAL A 38 31.46 -10.55 34.44
N LYS A 39 30.96 -9.34 34.14
CA LYS A 39 31.48 -8.07 34.64
C LYS A 39 30.29 -7.18 35.06
N PRO A 40 29.91 -7.19 36.36
CA PRO A 40 28.77 -6.42 36.86
C PRO A 40 28.88 -4.90 36.62
N ASP A 41 30.10 -4.37 36.59
CA ASP A 41 30.41 -2.94 36.43
C ASP A 41 30.67 -2.50 34.99
N ALA A 42 30.33 -3.33 33.99
CA ALA A 42 30.56 -3.00 32.59
C ALA A 42 29.68 -1.82 32.12
N SER A 43 30.31 -0.78 31.58
CA SER A 43 29.58 0.33 30.97
C SER A 43 28.98 -0.06 29.60
N GLU A 44 27.85 0.54 29.22
CA GLU A 44 27.23 0.27 27.90
C GLU A 44 28.17 0.59 26.72
N ALA A 45 29.06 1.58 26.88
CA ALA A 45 30.03 1.95 25.86
C ALA A 45 31.16 0.91 25.73
N GLU A 46 31.64 0.34 26.83
CA GLU A 46 32.61 -0.77 26.79
C GLU A 46 32.00 -2.03 26.18
N ILE A 47 30.74 -2.33 26.50
CA ILE A 47 30.02 -3.47 25.92
C ILE A 47 29.94 -3.33 24.40
N ASP A 48 29.54 -2.16 23.90
CA ASP A 48 29.43 -1.92 22.47
C ASP A 48 30.81 -1.92 21.78
N ALA A 49 31.85 -1.37 22.42
CA ALA A 49 33.20 -1.34 21.89
C ALA A 49 33.80 -2.75 21.72
N VAL A 50 33.58 -3.63 22.70
CA VAL A 50 34.13 -5.00 22.66
C VAL A 50 33.32 -5.95 21.79
N MET A 51 32.02 -5.70 21.67
CA MET A 51 31.18 -6.40 20.71
C MET A 51 31.51 -6.01 19.26
N ARG A 52 31.88 -4.74 19.00
CA ARG A 52 32.36 -4.27 17.69
C ARG A 52 33.75 -4.76 17.33
N SER A 53 34.68 -4.78 18.29
CA SER A 53 36.07 -5.19 18.04
C SER A 53 36.19 -6.69 17.75
N GLY A 54 35.20 -7.49 18.18
CA GLY A 54 35.19 -8.94 17.98
C GLY A 54 36.30 -9.67 18.74
N ASP A 55 36.96 -8.99 19.68
CA ASP A 55 38.06 -9.55 20.47
C ASP A 55 37.58 -9.95 21.89
N PRO A 56 37.28 -11.25 22.13
CA PRO A 56 36.92 -11.75 23.46
C PRO A 56 37.98 -11.49 24.52
N GLY A 57 39.25 -11.37 24.12
CA GLY A 57 40.37 -11.31 25.03
C GLY A 57 40.41 -10.04 25.89
N SER A 58 39.77 -8.95 25.46
CA SER A 58 39.89 -7.65 26.13
C SER A 58 39.03 -7.47 27.38
N ILE A 59 37.82 -8.06 27.43
CA ILE A 59 36.94 -8.01 28.61
C ILE A 59 37.05 -9.28 29.47
N TYR A 60 37.27 -10.43 28.84
CA TYR A 60 37.15 -11.72 29.52
C TYR A 60 38.48 -12.27 30.05
N LYS A 61 39.65 -11.73 29.65
CA LYS A 61 40.95 -12.13 30.22
C LYS A 61 40.96 -12.07 31.74
N SER A 62 40.41 -11.01 32.33
CA SER A 62 40.38 -10.84 33.79
C SER A 62 39.45 -11.84 34.49
N ALA A 63 38.32 -12.22 33.88
CA ALA A 63 37.38 -13.19 34.45
C ALA A 63 37.87 -14.65 34.30
N ILE A 64 38.50 -14.97 33.16
CA ILE A 64 39.10 -16.28 32.90
C ILE A 64 40.34 -16.49 33.79
N LEU A 65 41.14 -15.45 34.03
CA LEU A 65 42.29 -15.51 34.94
C LEU A 65 41.89 -15.65 36.42
N GLN A 66 40.65 -15.33 36.80
CA GLN A 66 40.14 -15.47 38.17
C GLN A 66 39.58 -16.86 38.51
N GLY A 67 39.69 -17.85 37.59
CA GLY A 67 39.37 -19.25 37.89
C GLY A 67 37.87 -19.61 37.80
N GLY A 68 37.04 -18.73 37.23
CA GLY A 68 35.66 -19.07 36.86
C GLY A 68 35.62 -19.98 35.62
N ALA A 69 34.61 -20.85 35.52
CA ALA A 69 34.42 -21.86 34.47
C ALA A 69 34.65 -21.34 33.04
N ALA A 70 35.90 -21.42 32.58
CA ALA A 70 36.38 -20.82 31.33
C ALA A 70 35.63 -21.30 30.09
N GLU A 71 35.14 -22.55 30.08
CA GLU A 71 34.33 -23.10 29.00
C GLU A 71 32.97 -22.40 28.85
N SER A 72 32.22 -22.28 29.95
CA SER A 72 30.88 -21.66 29.92
C SER A 72 30.92 -20.17 29.52
N ILE A 73 31.99 -19.48 29.90
CA ILE A 73 32.19 -18.06 29.59
C ILE A 73 32.50 -17.86 28.10
N THR A 74 33.30 -18.78 27.53
CA THR A 74 33.66 -18.74 26.11
C THR A 74 32.46 -19.05 25.22
N ASP A 75 31.62 -20.02 25.62
CA ASP A 75 30.39 -20.35 24.90
C ASP A 75 29.38 -19.20 24.88
N VAL A 76 29.16 -18.56 26.04
CA VAL A 76 28.29 -17.36 26.15
C VAL A 76 28.82 -16.20 25.31
N PHE A 77 30.14 -16.05 25.21
CA PHE A 77 30.76 -15.03 24.36
C PHE A 77 30.49 -15.30 22.87
N LEU A 78 30.74 -16.51 22.39
CA LEU A 78 30.50 -16.89 20.99
C LEU A 78 29.03 -16.65 20.62
N HIS A 79 28.11 -17.04 21.51
CA HIS A 79 26.68 -16.79 21.34
C HIS A 79 26.33 -15.30 21.29
N CYS A 80 27.01 -14.45 22.07
CA CYS A 80 26.80 -13.00 22.02
C CYS A 80 27.38 -12.36 20.75
N GLN A 81 28.56 -12.81 20.32
CA GLN A 81 29.22 -12.32 19.11
C GLN A 81 28.39 -12.59 17.87
N ASP A 82 27.87 -13.82 17.71
CA ASP A 82 26.97 -14.18 16.61
C ASP A 82 25.72 -13.29 16.59
N LYS A 83 25.12 -13.06 17.76
CA LYS A 83 23.94 -12.19 17.89
C LYS A 83 24.25 -10.72 17.62
N TYR A 84 25.47 -10.27 17.89
CA TYR A 84 25.89 -8.91 17.55
C TYR A 84 26.13 -8.74 16.05
N GLN A 85 26.69 -9.76 15.38
CA GLN A 85 26.74 -9.75 13.91
C GLN A 85 25.34 -9.66 13.29
N ASP A 86 24.34 -10.32 13.87
CA ASP A 86 22.94 -10.16 13.45
C ASP A 86 22.46 -8.71 13.62
N VAL A 87 22.89 -8.00 14.67
CA VAL A 87 22.58 -6.57 14.89
C VAL A 87 23.28 -5.67 13.87
N LEU A 88 24.55 -5.92 13.56
CA LEU A 88 25.28 -5.16 12.55
C LEU A 88 24.66 -5.30 11.16
N LYS A 89 24.26 -6.53 10.79
CA LYS A 89 23.51 -6.78 9.55
C LYS A 89 22.18 -6.01 9.55
N LEU A 90 21.49 -5.97 10.68
CA LEU A 90 20.26 -5.20 10.82
C LEU A 90 20.51 -3.70 10.70
N GLU A 91 21.61 -3.15 11.23
CA GLU A 91 21.97 -1.74 11.04
C GLU A 91 22.20 -1.41 9.56
N GLN A 92 22.86 -2.30 8.82
CA GLN A 92 23.03 -2.14 7.38
C GLN A 92 21.68 -2.17 6.65
N SER A 93 20.81 -3.13 6.97
CA SER A 93 19.47 -3.18 6.39
C SER A 93 18.62 -1.95 6.74
N VAL A 94 18.78 -1.37 7.94
CA VAL A 94 18.12 -0.11 8.35
C VAL A 94 18.64 1.07 7.51
N ALA A 95 19.95 1.12 7.25
CA ALA A 95 20.54 2.17 6.42
C ALA A 95 20.04 2.11 4.97
N GLU A 96 19.96 0.90 4.41
CA GLU A 96 19.38 0.66 3.07
C GLU A 96 17.89 1.07 3.03
N LEU A 97 17.13 0.73 4.07
CA LEU A 97 15.74 1.18 4.23
C LEU A 97 15.60 2.69 4.27
N HIS A 98 16.49 3.37 4.99
CA HIS A 98 16.49 4.82 5.09
C HIS A 98 16.76 5.47 3.73
N GLN A 99 17.73 4.94 2.97
CA GLN A 99 18.00 5.41 1.63
C GLN A 99 16.77 5.24 0.73
N MET A 100 16.13 4.08 0.79
CA MET A 100 14.91 3.81 0.02
C MET A 100 13.75 4.74 0.43
N PHE A 101 13.67 5.15 1.69
CA PHE A 101 12.72 6.17 2.16
C PHE A 101 12.99 7.55 1.56
N LEU A 102 14.25 7.96 1.44
CA LEU A 102 14.63 9.23 0.81
C LEU A 102 14.28 9.23 -0.68
N ASP A 103 14.59 8.13 -1.37
CA ASP A 103 14.26 7.97 -2.78
C ASP A 103 12.74 7.96 -3.01
N LEU A 104 11.99 7.33 -2.10
CA LEU A 104 10.54 7.29 -2.15
C LEU A 104 9.88 8.61 -1.76
N ALA A 105 10.45 9.37 -0.82
CA ALA A 105 10.02 10.71 -0.50
C ALA A 105 10.16 11.63 -1.71
N LEU A 106 11.28 11.53 -2.45
CA LEU A 106 11.51 12.25 -3.69
C LEU A 106 10.52 11.84 -4.79
N LEU A 107 10.21 10.54 -4.93
CA LEU A 107 9.17 10.06 -5.85
C LEU A 107 7.76 10.53 -5.50
N VAL A 108 7.44 10.68 -4.21
CA VAL A 108 6.15 11.17 -3.72
C VAL A 108 6.03 12.68 -3.90
N GLU A 109 7.11 13.43 -3.64
CA GLU A 109 7.17 14.88 -3.83
C GLU A 109 7.06 15.25 -5.32
N GLN A 110 7.76 14.53 -6.20
CA GLN A 110 7.56 14.64 -7.66
C GLN A 110 6.14 14.25 -8.08
N GLN A 111 5.51 13.32 -7.35
CA GLN A 111 4.16 12.90 -7.66
C GLN A 111 3.11 13.94 -7.29
N GLY A 112 3.30 14.87 -6.33
CA GLY A 112 2.47 16.06 -6.04
C GLY A 112 0.94 15.89 -5.85
N GLU A 113 0.39 14.73 -6.19
CA GLU A 113 -0.95 14.54 -6.79
C GLU A 113 -1.66 13.37 -6.09
N LEU A 114 -1.18 12.88 -4.94
CA LEU A 114 -1.83 11.77 -4.22
C LEU A 114 -3.24 12.15 -3.71
N LEU A 115 -3.41 13.40 -3.27
CA LEU A 115 -4.71 13.98 -2.89
C LEU A 115 -5.54 14.34 -4.13
N ASP A 116 -4.91 14.97 -5.12
CA ASP A 116 -5.58 15.35 -6.37
C ASP A 116 -6.11 14.12 -7.11
N GLN A 117 -5.43 12.98 -7.05
CA GLN A 117 -5.86 11.79 -7.77
C GLN A 117 -7.12 11.15 -7.16
N ILE A 118 -7.30 11.16 -5.83
CA ILE A 118 -8.56 10.70 -5.22
C ILE A 118 -9.69 11.68 -5.53
N ASP A 119 -9.45 12.98 -5.34
CA ASP A 119 -10.45 14.01 -5.63
C ASP A 119 -10.82 14.01 -7.13
N TYR A 120 -9.84 13.82 -8.01
CA TYR A 120 -10.02 13.67 -9.45
C TYR A 120 -10.84 12.43 -9.80
N GLN A 121 -10.56 11.26 -9.21
CA GLN A 121 -11.32 10.04 -9.49
C GLN A 121 -12.76 10.14 -8.97
N VAL A 122 -12.98 10.75 -7.80
CA VAL A 122 -14.31 10.99 -7.24
C VAL A 122 -15.08 12.01 -8.10
N ARG A 123 -14.47 13.13 -8.49
CA ARG A 123 -15.07 14.12 -9.41
C ARG A 123 -15.38 13.54 -10.77
N THR A 124 -14.49 12.72 -11.30
CA THR A 124 -14.67 12.04 -12.58
C THR A 124 -15.85 11.07 -12.51
N ALA A 125 -15.94 10.26 -11.46
CA ALA A 125 -17.10 9.39 -11.23
C ALA A 125 -18.41 10.18 -11.08
N ALA A 126 -18.40 11.28 -10.33
CA ALA A 126 -19.56 12.17 -10.20
C ALA A 126 -20.01 12.75 -11.55
N ASN A 127 -19.08 13.25 -12.36
CA ASN A 127 -19.33 13.74 -13.71
C ASN A 127 -19.93 12.67 -14.62
N TYR A 128 -19.41 11.43 -14.57
CA TYR A 128 -19.97 10.32 -15.37
C TYR A 128 -21.40 9.98 -14.97
N VAL A 129 -21.72 9.98 -13.68
CA VAL A 129 -23.08 9.73 -13.19
C VAL A 129 -24.03 10.85 -13.64
N GLU A 130 -23.59 12.10 -13.57
CA GLU A 130 -24.38 13.24 -14.02
C GLU A 130 -24.65 13.19 -15.52
N GLN A 131 -23.62 12.96 -16.34
CA GLN A 131 -23.77 12.79 -17.79
C GLN A 131 -24.68 11.60 -18.13
N GLY A 132 -24.50 10.47 -17.45
CA GLY A 132 -25.38 9.30 -17.61
C GLY A 132 -26.84 9.63 -17.31
N ASN A 133 -27.11 10.38 -16.24
CA ASN A 133 -28.46 10.83 -15.90
C ASN A 133 -29.06 11.75 -16.98
N GLN A 134 -28.26 12.68 -17.53
CA GLN A 134 -28.70 13.54 -18.63
C GLN A 134 -29.04 12.74 -19.89
N GLU A 135 -28.20 11.77 -20.27
CA GLU A 135 -28.46 10.90 -21.42
C GLU A 135 -29.70 10.03 -21.22
N VAL A 136 -29.93 9.48 -20.02
CA VAL A 136 -31.17 8.77 -19.68
C VAL A 136 -32.40 9.68 -19.83
N GLN A 137 -32.33 10.92 -19.35
CA GLN A 137 -33.44 11.87 -19.52
C GLN A 137 -33.71 12.21 -20.99
N LYS A 138 -32.66 12.41 -21.80
CA LYS A 138 -32.79 12.63 -23.25
C LYS A 138 -33.42 11.40 -23.92
N ALA A 139 -32.99 10.20 -23.58
CA ALA A 139 -33.54 8.96 -24.11
C ALA A 139 -35.04 8.82 -23.80
N ILE A 140 -35.48 9.15 -22.58
CA ILE A 140 -36.91 9.16 -22.21
C ILE A 140 -37.70 10.17 -23.05
N LYS A 141 -37.16 11.38 -23.26
CA LYS A 141 -37.80 12.41 -24.10
C LYS A 141 -37.94 11.94 -25.55
N TYR A 142 -36.88 11.36 -26.13
CA TYR A 142 -36.91 10.80 -27.48
C TYR A 142 -37.88 9.63 -27.59
N GLN A 143 -37.91 8.71 -26.62
CA GLN A 143 -38.86 7.59 -26.62
C GLN A 143 -40.32 8.07 -26.57
N LYS A 144 -40.63 9.10 -25.78
CA LYS A 144 -41.98 9.72 -25.74
C LYS A 144 -42.35 10.37 -27.07
N ALA A 145 -41.44 11.14 -27.67
CA ALA A 145 -41.67 11.78 -28.97
C ALA A 145 -41.84 10.75 -30.10
N HIS A 146 -41.02 9.69 -30.09
CA HIS A 146 -41.08 8.62 -31.08
C HIS A 146 -42.41 7.87 -31.01
N ARG A 147 -42.90 7.54 -29.81
CA ARG A 147 -44.24 6.93 -29.63
C ARG A 147 -45.35 7.80 -30.22
N LYS A 148 -45.33 9.12 -29.96
CA LYS A 148 -46.31 10.06 -30.54
C LYS A 148 -46.26 10.08 -32.07
N LYS A 149 -45.06 10.16 -32.65
CA LYS A 149 -44.88 10.13 -34.11
C LYS A 149 -45.37 8.81 -34.71
N MET A 150 -45.04 7.69 -34.07
CA MET A 150 -45.46 6.37 -34.52
C MET A 150 -47.00 6.21 -34.50
N CYS A 151 -47.67 6.68 -33.45
CA CYS A 151 -49.14 6.70 -33.40
C CYS A 151 -49.75 7.57 -34.51
N CYS A 152 -49.17 8.74 -34.79
CA CYS A 152 -49.66 9.60 -35.87
C CYS A 152 -49.49 8.94 -37.25
N LEU A 153 -48.33 8.33 -37.52
CA LEU A 153 -48.08 7.60 -38.76
C LEU A 153 -49.04 6.41 -38.94
N LEU A 154 -49.29 5.66 -37.87
CA LEU A 154 -50.24 4.55 -37.88
C LEU A 154 -51.67 5.04 -38.19
N GLY A 155 -52.10 6.15 -37.56
CA GLY A 155 -53.41 6.76 -37.82
C GLY A 155 -53.58 7.23 -39.26
N ILE A 156 -52.57 7.87 -39.84
CA ILE A 156 -52.58 8.30 -41.25
C ILE A 156 -52.67 7.07 -42.18
N GLY A 157 -51.90 6.01 -41.90
CA GLY A 157 -51.96 4.76 -42.67
C GLY A 157 -53.35 4.13 -42.68
N VAL A 158 -54.01 4.07 -41.52
CA VAL A 158 -55.39 3.55 -41.41
C VAL A 158 -56.38 4.42 -42.18
N ALA A 159 -56.26 5.75 -42.11
CA ALA A 159 -57.15 6.66 -42.84
C ALA A 159 -57.03 6.49 -44.36
N ILE A 160 -55.81 6.31 -44.89
CA ILE A 160 -55.57 6.06 -46.31
C ILE A 160 -56.21 4.73 -46.74
N LEU A 161 -56.04 3.67 -45.95
CA LEU A 161 -56.66 2.37 -46.25
C LEU A 161 -58.19 2.46 -46.29
N LEU A 162 -58.81 3.16 -45.34
CA LEU A 162 -60.27 3.37 -45.34
C LEU A 162 -60.73 4.15 -46.57
N ALA A 163 -60.02 5.20 -46.98
CA ALA A 163 -60.34 5.96 -48.18
C ALA A 163 -60.31 5.09 -49.45
N ILE A 164 -59.27 4.24 -49.60
CA ILE A 164 -59.16 3.30 -50.73
C ILE A 164 -60.33 2.32 -50.75
N VAL A 165 -60.69 1.75 -49.60
CA VAL A 165 -61.83 0.82 -49.48
C VAL A 165 -63.14 1.50 -49.87
N ILE A 166 -63.38 2.72 -49.40
CA ILE A 166 -64.59 3.49 -49.73
C ILE A 166 -64.66 3.75 -51.24
N ILE A 167 -63.56 4.19 -51.86
CA ILE A 167 -63.49 4.43 -53.30
C ILE A 167 -63.79 3.14 -54.07
N ALA A 168 -63.18 2.01 -53.68
CA ALA A 168 -63.43 0.72 -54.31
C ALA A 168 -64.90 0.27 -54.19
N LEU A 169 -65.54 0.49 -53.04
CA LEU A 169 -66.96 0.17 -52.84
C LEU A 169 -67.89 1.06 -53.69
N VAL A 170 -67.57 2.35 -53.82
CA VAL A 170 -68.33 3.28 -54.67
C VAL A 170 -68.22 2.89 -56.13
N LEU A 171 -67.00 2.57 -56.61
CA LEU A 171 -66.78 2.11 -57.98
C LEU A 171 -67.51 0.79 -58.27
N LYS A 172 -67.49 -0.15 -57.32
CA LYS A 172 -68.22 -1.41 -57.44
C LYS A 172 -69.74 -1.23 -57.45
N LYS A 173 -70.27 -0.21 -56.76
CA LYS A 173 -71.71 0.11 -56.75
C LYS A 173 -72.16 0.85 -58.03
N ALA A 174 -71.24 1.54 -58.70
CA ALA A 174 -71.53 2.31 -59.91
C ALA A 174 -71.40 1.49 -61.21
N SER A 175 -70.76 0.32 -61.17
CA SER A 175 -70.72 -0.68 -62.25
C SER A 175 -71.83 -1.73 -62.09
#